data_AF-A0A837JCA3-F1
#
_entry.id   AF-A0A837JCA3-F1
#
_cell.length_a   1.000
_cell.length_b   1.000
_cell.length_c   1.000
_cell.angle_alpha   90.00
_cell.angle_beta   90.00
_cell.angle_gamma   90.00
#
_symmetry.space_group_name_H-M   'P 1'
#
loop_
_entity.id
_entity.type
_entity.pdbx_description
1 polymer ?
#
loop_
_entity_poly.entity_id
_entity_poly.type
_entity_poly.pdbx_seq_one_letter_code
_entity_poly.pdbx_strand_id
1 'polypeptide(L)'
;MENKNVPAVKKQNTNVVAKSNNKVVAYLGDKKLEISTPLNIGDKDIKQITLREPKVKDLKAISHIHDELEQTTTLIANLGGFTLEEVEDFPTHIYFKLSDLLKPFLHLA
;
A
#
# COMPACT_ATOMS: atom_id res chain seq x y z
N MET A 1 -42.04 64.19 -10.00
CA MET A 1 -41.02 64.33 -11.06
C MET A 1 -40.17 63.09 -11.06
N GLU A 2 -40.21 62.40 -12.20
CA GLU A 2 -39.45 61.21 -12.54
C GLU A 2 -37.95 61.53 -12.59
N ASN A 3 -37.10 60.64 -12.09
CA ASN A 3 -35.92 60.24 -12.86
C ASN A 3 -35.37 58.89 -12.40
N LYS A 4 -35.50 57.96 -13.35
CA LYS A 4 -34.89 56.63 -13.41
C LYS A 4 -33.37 56.80 -13.50
N ASN A 5 -32.61 56.09 -12.68
CA ASN A 5 -31.30 55.59 -13.14
C ASN A 5 -30.83 54.40 -12.31
N VAL A 6 -30.96 53.21 -12.91
CA VAL A 6 -30.18 52.01 -12.56
C VAL A 6 -29.00 52.00 -13.51
N PRO A 7 -27.78 51.65 -13.05
CA PRO A 7 -27.04 50.70 -13.87
C PRO A 7 -26.25 49.64 -13.09
N ALA A 8 -26.35 48.42 -13.65
CA ALA A 8 -25.28 47.48 -13.94
C ALA A 8 -24.57 46.75 -12.79
N VAL A 9 -25.04 45.52 -12.62
CA VAL A 9 -24.26 44.30 -12.31
C VAL A 9 -22.83 44.36 -12.88
N LYS A 10 -21.83 44.19 -12.01
CA LYS A 10 -20.56 43.56 -12.40
C LYS A 10 -20.36 42.33 -11.52
N LYS A 11 -20.74 41.17 -12.08
CA LYS A 11 -20.25 39.86 -11.62
C LYS A 11 -18.74 39.87 -11.80
N GLN A 12 -17.98 39.91 -10.71
CA GLN A 12 -16.60 39.45 -10.74
C GLN A 12 -16.59 38.00 -10.27
N ASN A 13 -16.67 37.10 -11.26
CA ASN A 13 -16.21 35.73 -11.13
C ASN A 13 -14.70 35.76 -10.85
N THR A 14 -14.31 35.81 -9.58
CA THR A 14 -12.98 35.36 -9.20
C THR A 14 -13.04 33.84 -9.03
N ASN A 15 -12.88 33.12 -10.14
CA ASN A 15 -12.38 31.75 -10.09
C ASN A 15 -10.95 31.83 -9.55
N VAL A 16 -10.82 31.92 -8.23
CA VAL A 16 -9.57 31.56 -7.55
C VAL A 16 -9.46 30.05 -7.66
N VAL A 17 -8.78 29.60 -8.72
CA VAL A 17 -8.25 28.25 -8.79
C VAL A 17 -7.29 28.13 -7.61
N ALA A 18 -7.78 27.58 -6.51
CA ALA A 18 -6.96 27.21 -5.39
C ALA A 18 -5.91 26.22 -5.93
N LYS A 19 -4.65 26.65 -6.02
CA LYS A 19 -3.53 25.74 -6.24
C LYS A 19 -3.59 24.72 -5.11
N SER A 20 -4.02 23.49 -5.41
CA SER A 20 -3.98 22.41 -4.44
C SER A 20 -2.51 22.12 -4.18
N ASN A 21 -2.02 22.53 -3.02
CA ASN A 21 -0.72 22.12 -2.51
C ASN A 21 -0.81 20.65 -2.07
N ASN A 22 -1.08 19.73 -3.00
CA ASN A 22 -1.14 18.30 -2.73
C ASN A 22 0.28 17.79 -2.48
N LYS A 23 0.73 17.92 -1.23
CA LYS A 23 1.92 17.23 -0.74
C LYS A 23 1.62 15.74 -0.73
N VAL A 24 2.39 14.97 -1.50
CA VAL A 24 2.38 13.51 -1.42
C VAL A 24 3.23 13.11 -0.22
N VAL A 25 2.62 12.42 0.75
CA VAL A 25 3.30 11.89 1.93
C VAL A 25 3.55 10.40 1.70
N ALA A 26 4.80 9.98 1.83
CA ALA A 26 5.19 8.58 1.82
C ALA A 26 5.62 8.15 3.22
N TYR A 27 5.20 6.96 3.64
CA TYR A 27 5.62 6.36 4.90
C TYR A 27 6.82 5.46 4.65
N LEU A 28 7.89 5.67 5.45
CA LEU A 28 9.09 4.84 5.46
C LEU A 28 9.05 3.90 6.67
N GLY A 29 9.52 2.68 6.49
CA GLY A 29 9.70 1.69 7.54
C GLY A 29 9.03 0.35 7.27
N ASP A 30 9.45 -0.62 8.08
CA ASP A 30 8.96 -1.99 8.05
C ASP A 30 7.47 -2.07 8.40
N LYS A 31 6.80 -3.08 7.84
CA LYS A 31 5.42 -3.43 8.19
C LYS A 31 5.42 -4.57 9.18
N LYS A 32 4.57 -4.48 10.20
CA LYS A 32 4.44 -5.51 11.23
C LYS A 32 3.01 -6.02 11.27
N LEU A 33 2.87 -7.33 11.41
CA LEU A 33 1.62 -8.02 11.67
C LEU A 33 1.76 -8.77 12.99
N GLU A 34 1.04 -8.33 14.01
CA GLU A 34 0.95 -9.04 15.29
C GLU A 34 -0.14 -10.11 15.19
N ILE A 35 0.14 -11.29 15.74
CA ILE A 35 -0.77 -12.43 15.71
C ILE A 35 -1.13 -12.79 17.16
N SER A 36 -2.42 -12.71 17.49
CA SER A 36 -2.90 -12.97 18.86
C SER A 36 -2.71 -14.44 19.28
N THR A 37 -2.76 -15.34 18.30
CA THR A 37 -2.59 -16.78 18.49
C THR A 37 -1.33 -17.18 17.70
N PRO A 38 -0.36 -17.89 18.30
CA PRO A 38 0.86 -18.25 17.58
C PRO A 38 0.57 -18.98 16.26
N LEU A 39 1.22 -18.52 15.20
CA LEU A 39 1.25 -19.21 13.92
C LEU A 39 2.36 -20.25 13.96
N ASN A 40 1.99 -21.52 13.81
CA ASN A 40 2.93 -22.64 13.76
C ASN A 40 3.33 -22.90 12.30
N ILE A 41 4.60 -22.70 11.97
CA ILE A 41 5.16 -22.99 10.64
C ILE A 41 6.46 -23.77 10.84
N GLY A 42 6.47 -25.04 10.41
CA GLY A 42 7.51 -25.98 10.80
C GLY A 42 7.65 -26.05 12.32
N ASP A 43 8.88 -25.87 12.81
CA ASP A 43 9.21 -25.87 14.25
C ASP A 43 9.17 -24.46 14.89
N LYS A 44 8.56 -23.48 14.23
CA LYS A 44 8.54 -22.07 14.68
C LYS A 44 7.16 -21.67 15.20
N ASP A 45 7.14 -21.12 16.41
CA ASP A 45 6.01 -20.40 17.01
C ASP A 45 6.12 -18.90 16.72
N ILE A 46 5.31 -18.39 15.79
CA ILE A 46 5.39 -17.00 15.31
C ILE A 46 4.24 -16.16 15.90
N LYS A 47 4.59 -15.14 16.71
CA LYS A 47 3.62 -14.16 17.25
C LYS A 47 3.64 -12.82 16.53
N GLN A 48 4.67 -12.54 15.75
CA GLN A 48 4.79 -11.32 14.97
C GLN A 48 5.54 -11.62 13.67
N ILE A 49 4.99 -11.15 12.56
CA ILE A 49 5.66 -11.15 11.27
C ILE A 49 6.11 -9.72 10.98
N THR A 50 7.37 -9.54 10.57
CA THR A 50 7.91 -8.24 10.16
C THR A 50 8.34 -8.33 8.71
N LEU A 51 7.74 -7.51 7.85
CA LEU A 51 8.16 -7.35 6.47
C LEU A 51 9.05 -6.11 6.39
N ARG A 52 10.31 -6.29 6.00
CA ARG A 52 11.19 -5.14 5.75
C ARG A 52 10.61 -4.24 4.66
N GLU A 53 10.90 -2.94 4.72
CA GLU A 53 10.50 -2.03 3.65
C GLU A 53 10.95 -2.56 2.26
N PRO A 54 10.02 -2.76 1.30
CA PRO A 54 10.36 -3.19 -0.04
C PRO A 54 11.23 -2.14 -0.73
N LYS A 55 12.34 -2.57 -1.33
CA LYS A 55 13.19 -1.72 -2.17
C LYS A 55 12.97 -2.06 -3.63
N VAL A 56 13.35 -1.15 -4.53
CA VAL A 56 13.27 -1.36 -5.98
C VAL A 56 14.00 -2.64 -6.43
N LYS A 57 15.08 -3.04 -5.74
CA LYS A 57 15.78 -4.30 -6.01
C LYS A 57 14.90 -5.53 -5.78
N ASP A 58 13.97 -5.47 -4.83
CA ASP A 58 13.08 -6.58 -4.50
C ASP A 58 11.99 -6.71 -5.58
N LEU A 59 11.48 -5.58 -6.07
CA LEU A 59 10.57 -5.56 -7.23
C LEU A 59 11.24 -6.13 -8.49
N LYS A 60 12.50 -5.75 -8.75
CA LYS A 60 13.28 -6.33 -9.86
C LYS A 60 13.51 -7.83 -9.71
N ALA A 61 13.68 -8.30 -8.47
CA ALA A 61 13.90 -9.73 -8.22
C ALA A 61 12.67 -10.57 -8.59
N ILE A 62 11.46 -10.02 -8.48
CA ILE A 62 10.20 -10.74 -8.74
C ILE A 62 9.53 -10.36 -10.07
N SER A 63 10.07 -9.39 -10.81
CA SER A 63 9.41 -8.84 -12.01
C SER A 63 9.28 -9.82 -13.18
N HIS A 64 10.02 -10.93 -13.14
CA HIS A 64 9.96 -11.99 -14.14
C HIS A 64 8.84 -13.00 -13.85
N ILE A 65 8.24 -12.95 -12.66
CA ILE A 65 7.11 -13.80 -12.27
C ILE A 65 5.84 -13.14 -12.78
N HIS A 66 5.09 -13.86 -13.63
CA HIS A 66 3.87 -13.36 -14.27
C HIS A 66 2.61 -13.65 -13.46
N ASP A 67 2.63 -14.70 -12.63
CA ASP A 67 1.53 -15.02 -11.73
C ASP A 67 1.56 -14.10 -10.49
N GLU A 68 0.47 -13.38 -10.25
CA GLU A 68 0.41 -12.38 -9.17
C GLU A 68 0.47 -13.02 -7.78
N LEU A 69 -0.10 -14.21 -7.63
CA LEU A 69 -0.07 -14.94 -6.37
C LEU A 69 1.37 -15.37 -6.07
N GLU A 70 2.04 -16.04 -7.01
CA GLU A 70 3.44 -16.47 -6.92
C GLU A 70 4.38 -15.27 -6.71
N GLN A 71 4.15 -14.16 -7.43
CA GLN A 71 4.92 -12.93 -7.28
C GLN A 71 4.79 -12.36 -5.85
N THR A 72 3.56 -12.29 -5.34
CA THR A 72 3.29 -11.78 -3.98
C THR A 72 3.83 -12.71 -2.91
N THR A 73 3.67 -14.04 -3.06
CA THR A 73 4.22 -15.05 -2.16
C THR A 73 5.75 -14.95 -2.08
N THR A 74 6.41 -14.85 -3.24
CA THR A 74 7.86 -14.67 -3.34
C THR A 74 8.31 -13.38 -2.66
N LEU A 75 7.56 -12.28 -2.82
CA LEU A 75 7.88 -11.02 -2.16
C LEU A 75 7.73 -11.13 -0.64
N ILE A 76 6.66 -11.74 -0.13
CA ILE A 76 6.44 -11.96 1.30
C ILE A 76 7.60 -12.77 1.89
N ALA A 77 8.01 -13.87 1.23
CA ALA A 77 9.13 -14.69 1.65
C ALA A 77 10.43 -13.86 1.78
N ASN A 78 10.78 -13.12 0.72
CA ASN A 78 11.99 -12.31 0.66
C ASN A 78 12.03 -11.13 1.64
N LEU A 79 10.86 -10.57 1.98
CA LEU A 79 10.77 -9.43 2.90
C LEU A 79 10.63 -9.86 4.36
N GLY A 80 9.97 -10.99 4.60
CA GLY A 80 9.71 -11.56 5.92
C GLY A 80 10.81 -12.48 6.44
N GLY A 81 11.74 -12.89 5.58
CA GLY A 81 12.81 -13.84 5.94
C GLY A 81 12.31 -15.27 6.05
N PHE A 82 11.34 -15.64 5.21
CA PHE A 82 10.80 -16.99 5.10
C PHE A 82 11.28 -17.66 3.81
N THR A 83 11.17 -18.99 3.75
CA THR A 83 11.23 -19.71 2.47
C THR A 83 9.89 -19.60 1.74
N LEU A 84 9.86 -19.96 0.45
CA LEU A 84 8.61 -20.00 -0.31
C LEU A 84 7.63 -21.03 0.29
N GLU A 85 8.13 -22.23 0.58
CA GLU A 85 7.38 -23.32 1.21
C GLU A 85 6.75 -22.90 2.54
N GLU A 86 7.50 -22.17 3.39
CA GLU A 86 6.98 -21.66 4.65
C GLU A 86 5.79 -20.71 4.45
N VAL A 87 5.80 -19.89 3.38
CA VAL A 87 4.70 -18.95 3.08
C VAL A 87 3.51 -19.68 2.48
N GLU A 88 3.72 -20.73 1.70
CA GLU A 88 2.64 -21.58 1.15
C GLU A 88 1.86 -22.30 2.25
N ASP A 89 2.52 -22.60 3.37
CA ASP A 89 1.91 -23.18 4.57
C ASP A 89 1.17 -22.13 5.44
N PHE A 90 1.22 -20.84 5.10
CA PHE A 90 0.50 -19.83 5.87
C PHE A 90 -1.01 -20.01 5.73
N PRO A 91 -1.78 -19.86 6.83
CA PRO A 91 -3.21 -19.73 6.73
C PRO A 91 -3.59 -18.58 5.80
N THR A 92 -4.52 -18.83 4.88
CA THR A 92 -4.86 -17.90 3.80
C THR A 92 -5.23 -16.48 4.29
N HIS A 93 -5.87 -16.38 5.46
CA HIS A 93 -6.21 -15.08 6.06
C HIS A 93 -4.98 -14.30 6.55
N ILE A 94 -3.91 -14.97 6.99
CA ILE A 94 -2.63 -14.32 7.33
C ILE A 94 -1.95 -13.85 6.05
N TYR A 95 -1.90 -14.70 5.01
CA TYR A 95 -1.38 -14.33 3.71
C TYR A 95 -2.04 -13.04 3.17
N PHE A 96 -3.37 -12.96 3.18
CA PHE A 96 -4.07 -11.77 2.70
C PHE A 96 -3.76 -10.52 3.52
N LYS A 97 -3.58 -10.64 4.84
CA LYS A 97 -3.15 -9.51 5.67
C LYS A 97 -1.75 -9.02 5.31
N LEU A 98 -0.83 -9.92 4.99
CA LEU A 98 0.52 -9.56 4.54
C LEU A 98 0.49 -8.94 3.14
N SER A 99 -0.30 -9.50 2.22
CA SER A 99 -0.52 -8.95 0.88
C SER A 99 -1.09 -7.51 0.95
N ASP A 100 -2.07 -7.27 1.82
CA ASP A 100 -2.64 -5.94 2.05
C ASP A 100 -1.60 -4.90 2.49
N LEU A 101 -0.62 -5.32 3.31
CA LEU A 101 0.48 -4.45 3.75
C LEU A 101 1.43 -4.07 2.60
N LEU A 102 1.46 -4.88 1.53
CA LEU A 102 2.32 -4.69 0.37
C LEU A 102 1.64 -3.94 -0.79
N LYS A 103 0.30 -3.84 -0.81
CA LYS A 103 -0.47 -3.09 -1.82
C LYS A 103 0.03 -1.67 -2.12
N PRO A 104 0.52 -0.86 -1.15
CA PRO A 104 1.06 0.46 -1.48
C PRO A 104 2.33 0.43 -2.35
N PHE A 105 3.03 -0.71 -2.39
CA PHE A 105 4.30 -0.89 -3.11
C PHE A 105 4.14 -1.66 -4.42
N LEU A 106 3.14 -2.54 -4.49
CA LEU A 106 2.76 -3.26 -5.69
C LEU A 106 1.61 -2.51 -6.38
N HIS A 107 1.85 -1.96 -7.57
CA HIS A 107 0.75 -1.67 -8.48
C HIS A 107 0.22 -3.02 -8.99
N LEU A 108 -0.59 -3.69 -8.17
CA LEU A 108 -1.49 -4.74 -8.66
C LEU A 108 -2.47 -4.03 -9.59
N ALA A 109 -2.37 -4.33 -10.88
CA ALA A 109 -3.16 -3.70 -11.94
C ALA A 109 -4.59 -4.26 -11.97
#